data_AF-A0A166A793-F1
#
_entry.id   AF-A0A166A793-F1
#
_cell.length_a   1.000
_cell.length_b   1.000
_cell.length_c   1.000
_cell.angle_alpha   90.00
_cell.angle_beta   90.00
_cell.angle_gamma   90.00
#
_symmetry.space_group_name_H-M   'P 1'
#
loop_
_entity.id
_entity.type
_entity.pdbx_description
1 polymer ?
#
loop_
_entity_poly.entity_id
_entity_poly.type
_entity_poly.pdbx_seq_one_letter_code
_entity_poly.pdbx_strand_id
1 'polypeptide(L)'
;MSRRETTCDSQPKLTDNIIPKRLGPKPSTKTRRFFSLSKQEDARKEVTSVKKADVKPYTKAPEIQTLVTPIRLHRRGHLHSLKKRKIEYQKEQKTEYDVLIAKRVSEKKVMTAAVKASHK
;
A
#
# COMPACT_ATOMS: atom_id res chain seq x y z
N MET A 1 40.10 29.73 42.89
CA MET A 1 39.55 29.49 41.53
C MET A 1 38.04 29.29 41.65
N SER A 2 37.28 30.40 41.63
CA SER A 2 35.82 30.38 41.77
C SER A 2 35.19 30.05 40.41
N ARG A 3 34.45 28.94 40.33
CA ARG A 3 33.62 28.61 39.16
C ARG A 3 32.46 29.60 39.16
N ARG A 4 32.41 30.47 38.15
CA ARG A 4 31.21 31.27 37.88
C ARG A 4 30.13 30.32 37.40
N GLU A 5 29.10 30.12 38.23
CA GLU A 5 27.86 29.48 37.84
C GLU A 5 27.21 30.36 36.76
N THR A 6 27.07 29.82 35.55
CA THR A 6 26.31 30.49 34.49
C THR A 6 24.83 30.28 34.79
N THR A 7 24.19 31.25 35.44
CA THR A 7 22.74 31.34 35.48
C THR A 7 22.26 31.56 34.05
N CYS A 8 21.63 30.53 33.47
CA CYS A 8 20.91 30.66 32.21
C CYS A 8 19.70 31.58 32.45
N ASP A 9 19.89 32.89 32.30
CA ASP A 9 18.78 33.84 32.30
C ASP A 9 17.85 33.51 31.12
N SER A 10 16.65 33.04 31.46
CA SER A 10 15.55 32.82 30.53
C SER A 10 15.23 34.15 29.83
N GLN A 11 15.46 34.22 28.53
CA GLN A 11 15.16 35.40 27.71
C GLN A 11 13.65 35.68 27.77
N PRO A 12 13.20 36.82 28.36
CA PRO A 12 11.83 37.06 28.85
C PRO A 12 10.76 37.30 27.75
N LYS A 13 10.98 36.75 26.56
CA LYS A 13 10.06 36.85 25.41
C LYS A 13 10.05 35.59 24.54
N LEU A 14 11.09 34.76 24.59
CA LEU A 14 11.22 33.55 23.77
C LEU A 14 10.72 32.30 24.50
N THR A 15 10.97 32.21 25.80
CA THR A 15 10.60 31.05 26.63
C THR A 15 9.20 31.13 27.21
N ASP A 16 8.61 32.33 27.28
CA ASP A 16 7.38 32.57 28.04
C ASP A 16 6.11 32.32 27.21
N ASN A 17 6.22 32.36 25.87
CA ASN A 17 5.10 32.19 24.96
C ASN A 17 5.18 30.84 24.24
N ILE A 18 4.34 29.88 24.67
CA ILE A 18 4.20 28.57 23.99
C ILE A 18 3.19 28.70 22.87
N ILE A 19 3.67 28.79 21.62
CA ILE A 19 2.80 28.81 20.42
C ILE A 19 2.37 27.38 20.10
N PRO A 20 1.06 27.05 20.14
CA PRO A 20 0.60 25.71 19.83
C PRO A 20 0.71 25.41 18.33
N LYS A 21 0.87 24.13 17.99
CA LYS A 21 0.87 23.69 16.60
C LYS A 21 -0.52 23.84 16.00
N ARG A 22 -0.61 24.60 14.91
CA ARG A 22 -1.86 24.89 14.19
C ARG A 22 -2.47 23.66 13.50
N LEU A 23 -1.64 22.73 13.02
CA LEU A 23 -2.10 21.56 12.25
C LEU A 23 -1.71 20.26 12.95
N GLY A 24 -2.66 19.32 12.97
CA GLY A 24 -2.46 17.96 13.45
C GLY A 24 -1.86 17.02 12.39
N PRO A 25 -1.49 15.80 12.80
CA PRO A 25 -0.99 14.78 11.87
C PRO A 25 -2.06 14.31 10.88
N LYS A 26 -1.70 14.27 9.58
CA LYS A 26 -2.54 13.77 8.47
C LYS A 26 -2.41 12.25 8.17
N PRO A 27 -1.22 11.62 8.26
CA PRO A 27 -1.07 10.19 7.98
C PRO A 27 -1.60 9.32 9.13
N SER A 28 -2.32 8.23 8.83
CA SER A 28 -2.91 7.36 9.87
C SER A 28 -1.87 6.81 10.85
N THR A 29 -0.66 6.52 10.39
CA THR A 29 0.44 6.02 11.24
C THR A 29 0.92 7.06 12.24
N LYS A 30 0.95 8.34 11.86
CA LYS A 30 1.34 9.44 12.75
C LYS A 30 0.21 9.80 13.70
N THR A 31 -1.05 9.77 13.25
CA THR A 31 -2.23 9.95 14.11
C THR A 31 -2.26 8.90 15.21
N ARG A 32 -2.02 7.62 14.88
CA ARG A 32 -1.95 6.54 15.88
C ARG A 32 -0.86 6.73 16.91
N ARG A 33 0.34 7.17 16.50
CA ARG A 33 1.44 7.47 17.43
C ARG A 33 1.16 8.69 18.30
N PHE A 34 0.48 9.69 17.75
CA PHE A 34 0.19 10.95 18.46
C PHE A 34 -0.82 10.75 19.60
N PHE A 35 -1.85 9.92 19.37
CA PHE A 35 -2.88 9.62 20.35
C PHE A 35 -2.64 8.29 21.10
N SER A 36 -1.47 7.66 20.92
CA SER A 36 -1.14 6.35 21.50
C SER A 36 -2.20 5.25 21.23
N LEU A 37 -2.84 5.29 20.05
CA LEU A 37 -3.90 4.36 19.66
C LEU A 37 -3.35 2.97 19.36
N SER A 38 -4.14 1.96 19.70
CA SER A 38 -3.85 0.59 19.28
C SER A 38 -4.03 0.42 17.76
N LYS A 39 -3.50 -0.68 17.21
CA LYS A 39 -3.63 -0.94 15.77
C LYS A 39 -5.08 -1.23 15.33
N GLN A 40 -5.93 -1.65 16.26
CA GLN A 40 -7.33 -2.01 15.98
C GLN A 40 -8.27 -0.81 16.02
N GLU A 41 -7.88 0.26 16.72
CA GLU A 41 -8.68 1.47 16.84
C GLU A 41 -8.72 2.29 15.54
N ASP A 42 -9.87 2.92 15.30
CA ASP A 42 -10.10 3.74 14.12
C ASP A 42 -9.51 5.14 14.29
N ALA A 43 -8.55 5.48 13.43
CA ALA A 43 -7.89 6.79 13.43
C ALA A 43 -8.77 7.94 12.91
N ARG A 44 -9.95 7.66 12.33
CA ARG A 44 -10.87 8.69 11.82
C ARG A 44 -11.50 9.55 12.89
N LYS A 45 -11.70 8.98 14.08
CA LYS A 45 -12.39 9.63 15.20
C LYS A 45 -11.50 10.67 15.88
N GLU A 46 -10.20 10.40 15.95
CA GLU A 46 -9.23 11.20 16.69
C GLU A 46 -8.56 12.31 15.86
N VAL A 47 -9.08 12.64 14.68
CA VAL A 47 -8.48 13.71 13.86
C VAL A 47 -8.83 15.08 14.43
N THR A 48 -7.80 15.85 14.80
CA THR A 48 -7.95 17.23 15.28
C THR A 48 -8.68 18.09 14.25
N SER A 49 -9.80 18.69 14.64
CA SER A 49 -10.57 19.61 13.80
C SER A 49 -10.34 21.07 14.23
N VAL A 50 -10.13 21.95 13.26
CA VAL A 50 -10.00 23.40 13.52
C VAL A 50 -11.38 24.03 13.38
N LYS A 51 -11.84 24.70 14.44
CA LYS A 51 -13.08 25.51 14.44
C LYS A 51 -12.76 26.90 13.87
N LYS A 52 -13.55 27.37 12.91
CA LYS A 52 -13.52 28.77 12.46
C LYS A 52 -14.58 29.56 13.24
N ALA A 53 -14.21 30.69 13.83
CA ALA A 53 -15.07 31.47 14.73
C ALA A 53 -16.00 32.46 14.00
N ASP A 54 -15.59 32.98 12.84
CA ASP A 54 -16.23 34.15 12.22
C ASP A 54 -17.43 33.84 11.30
N VAL A 55 -17.73 32.56 11.07
CA VAL A 55 -18.82 32.09 10.19
C VAL A 55 -19.51 30.91 10.88
N LYS A 56 -20.74 30.56 10.46
CA LYS A 56 -21.48 29.36 10.92
C LYS A 56 -20.50 28.23 11.24
N PRO A 57 -20.48 27.71 12.48
CA PRO A 57 -19.38 26.90 12.98
C PRO A 57 -19.23 25.64 12.13
N TYR A 58 -18.18 25.60 11.31
CA TYR A 58 -17.84 24.47 10.47
C TYR A 58 -16.49 23.91 10.92
N THR A 59 -16.45 22.60 11.17
CA THR A 59 -15.23 21.86 11.54
C THR A 59 -14.52 21.35 10.30
N LYS A 60 -13.31 21.86 10.02
CA LYS A 60 -12.44 21.30 8.96
C LYS A 60 -11.57 20.20 9.56
N ALA A 61 -11.61 19.01 8.95
CA ALA A 61 -10.69 17.91 9.24
C ALA A 61 -9.90 17.54 7.97
N PRO A 62 -8.61 17.19 8.07
CA PRO A 62 -7.84 16.69 6.94
C PRO A 62 -8.29 15.30 6.51
N GLU A 63 -8.31 15.04 5.20
CA GLU A 63 -8.41 13.68 4.68
C GLU A 63 -7.21 12.85 5.15
N ILE A 64 -7.46 11.71 5.79
CA ILE A 64 -6.41 10.87 6.35
C ILE A 64 -5.68 10.13 5.24
N GLN A 65 -4.38 10.39 5.14
CA GLN A 65 -3.52 9.64 4.24
C GLN A 65 -3.20 8.26 4.81
N THR A 66 -2.97 7.30 3.91
CA THR A 66 -2.51 5.93 4.18
C THR A 66 -3.43 5.03 5.00
N LEU A 67 -4.67 5.43 5.27
CA LEU A 67 -5.68 4.57 5.88
C LEU A 67 -5.99 3.35 4.99
N VAL A 68 -6.19 2.19 5.62
CA VAL A 68 -6.68 0.99 4.92
C VAL A 68 -8.19 1.17 4.71
N THR A 69 -8.60 1.35 3.45
CA THR A 69 -10.01 1.50 3.06
C THR A 69 -10.52 0.25 2.35
N PRO A 70 -11.85 -0.03 2.37
CA PRO A 70 -12.42 -1.14 1.61
C PRO A 70 -12.05 -1.08 0.12
N ILE A 71 -12.03 0.12 -0.46
CA ILE A 71 -11.61 0.35 -1.85
C ILE A 71 -10.17 -0.13 -2.10
N ARG A 72 -9.24 0.15 -1.17
CA ARG A 72 -7.86 -0.34 -1.26
C ARG A 72 -7.81 -1.86 -1.22
N LEU A 73 -8.60 -2.49 -0.35
CA LEU A 73 -8.70 -3.95 -0.26
C LEU A 73 -9.27 -4.57 -1.54
N HIS A 74 -10.34 -3.99 -2.10
CA HIS A 74 -10.93 -4.41 -3.37
C HIS A 74 -9.94 -4.28 -4.53
N ARG A 75 -9.24 -3.15 -4.66
CA ARG A 75 -8.22 -2.95 -5.72
C ARG A 75 -7.12 -3.99 -5.61
N ARG A 76 -6.63 -4.27 -4.39
CA ARG A 76 -5.62 -5.30 -4.16
C ARG A 76 -6.15 -6.70 -4.53
N GLY A 77 -7.36 -7.05 -4.10
CA GLY A 77 -8.02 -8.31 -4.44
C GLY A 77 -8.21 -8.49 -5.95
N HIS A 78 -8.64 -7.44 -6.65
CA HIS A 78 -8.79 -7.43 -8.10
C HIS A 78 -7.47 -7.72 -8.83
N LEU A 79 -6.37 -7.07 -8.42
CA LEU A 79 -5.05 -7.34 -8.99
C LEU A 79 -4.59 -8.79 -8.77
N HIS A 80 -4.84 -9.36 -7.60
CA HIS A 80 -4.55 -10.76 -7.33
C HIS A 80 -5.40 -11.71 -8.21
N SER A 81 -6.68 -11.44 -8.38
CA SER A 81 -7.56 -12.20 -9.28
C SER A 81 -7.08 -12.16 -10.73
N LEU A 82 -6.71 -10.98 -11.24
CA LEU A 82 -6.16 -10.84 -12.58
C LEU A 82 -4.87 -11.64 -12.76
N LYS A 83 -3.99 -11.63 -11.75
CA LYS A 83 -2.74 -12.41 -11.79
C LYS A 83 -3.01 -13.91 -11.86
N LYS A 84 -3.97 -14.41 -11.08
CA LYS A 84 -4.38 -15.83 -11.13
C LYS A 84 -4.93 -16.22 -12.50
N ARG A 85 -5.88 -15.44 -13.03
CA ARG A 85 -6.45 -15.66 -14.37
C ARG A 85 -5.40 -15.70 -15.48
N LYS A 86 -4.40 -14.80 -15.43
CA LYS A 86 -3.29 -14.80 -16.41
C LYS A 86 -2.45 -16.07 -16.32
N ILE A 87 -2.18 -16.57 -15.12
CA ILE A 87 -1.40 -17.80 -14.90
C ILE A 87 -2.18 -19.02 -15.38
N GLU A 88 -3.48 -19.08 -15.08
CA GLU A 88 -4.38 -20.16 -15.53
C GLU A 88 -4.42 -20.22 -17.05
N TYR A 89 -4.68 -19.08 -17.71
CA TYR A 89 -4.65 -18.98 -19.16
C TYR A 89 -3.31 -19.42 -19.76
N GLN A 90 -2.18 -18.97 -19.19
CA GLN A 90 -0.86 -19.39 -19.68
C GLN A 90 -0.64 -20.91 -19.54
N LYS A 91 -1.14 -21.54 -18.47
CA LYS A 91 -1.05 -22.98 -18.28
C LYS A 91 -1.89 -23.72 -19.32
N GLU A 92 -3.12 -23.30 -19.56
CA GLU A 92 -4.01 -23.87 -20.58
C GLU A 92 -3.35 -23.82 -21.96
N GLN A 93 -2.86 -22.64 -22.36
CA GLN A 93 -2.18 -22.45 -23.65
C GLN A 93 -0.93 -23.34 -23.79
N LYS A 94 -0.16 -23.51 -22.72
CA LYS A 94 0.98 -24.43 -22.73
C LYS A 94 0.53 -25.88 -22.91
N THR A 95 -0.49 -26.32 -22.17
CA THR A 95 -0.99 -27.69 -22.29
C THR A 95 -1.56 -27.99 -23.67
N GLU A 96 -2.27 -27.04 -24.28
CA GLU A 96 -2.78 -27.16 -25.65
C GLU A 96 -1.63 -27.29 -26.66
N TYR A 97 -0.59 -26.46 -26.53
CA TYR A 97 0.57 -26.52 -27.39
C TYR A 97 1.37 -27.83 -27.24
N ASP A 98 1.57 -28.30 -26.01
CA ASP A 98 2.28 -29.55 -25.74
C ASP A 98 1.56 -30.76 -26.37
N VAL A 99 0.22 -30.78 -26.35
CA VAL A 99 -0.59 -31.80 -27.04
C VAL A 99 -0.42 -31.74 -28.55
N LEU A 100 -0.42 -30.55 -29.15
CA LEU A 100 -0.21 -30.37 -30.59
C LEU A 100 1.18 -30.85 -31.02
N ILE A 101 2.21 -30.56 -30.24
CA ILE A 101 3.57 -31.03 -30.50
C ILE A 101 3.66 -32.55 -30.41
N ALA A 102 3.05 -33.16 -29.40
CA ALA A 102 3.02 -34.62 -29.26
C ALA A 102 2.40 -35.30 -30.49
N LYS A 103 1.27 -34.78 -31.00
CA LYS A 103 0.64 -35.26 -32.24
C LYS A 103 1.59 -35.18 -33.44
N ARG A 104 2.18 -34.00 -33.70
CA ARG A 104 3.12 -33.80 -34.83
C ARG A 104 4.36 -34.69 -34.74
N VAL A 105 4.90 -34.88 -33.54
CA VAL A 105 6.05 -35.77 -33.33
C VAL A 105 5.67 -37.22 -33.62
N SER A 106 4.48 -37.65 -33.23
CA SER A 106 3.99 -39.01 -33.52
C SER A 106 3.79 -39.24 -35.02
N GLU A 107 3.17 -38.31 -35.73
CA GLU A 107 2.97 -38.34 -37.19
C GLU A 107 4.30 -38.36 -37.94
N LYS A 108 5.25 -37.50 -37.53
CA LYS A 108 6.59 -37.46 -38.12
C LYS A 108 7.33 -38.79 -37.91
N LYS A 109 7.22 -39.41 -36.73
CA LYS A 109 7.81 -40.72 -36.47
C LYS A 109 7.24 -41.78 -37.42
N VAL A 110 5.92 -41.84 -37.59
CA VAL A 110 5.24 -42.77 -38.51
C VAL A 110 5.70 -42.53 -39.96
N MET A 111 5.73 -41.28 -40.42
CA MET A 111 6.23 -40.93 -41.76
C MET A 111 7.67 -41.38 -41.97
N THR A 112 8.57 -41.08 -41.02
CA THR A 112 9.98 -41.50 -41.12
C THR A 112 10.14 -43.02 -41.11
N ALA A 113 9.30 -43.76 -40.38
CA ALA A 113 9.30 -45.21 -40.38
C ALA A 113 8.82 -45.77 -41.73
N ALA A 114 7.78 -45.19 -42.33
CA ALA A 114 7.29 -45.58 -43.64
C ALA A 114 8.33 -45.36 -44.75
N VAL A 115 9.01 -44.19 -44.75
CA VAL A 115 10.11 -43.91 -45.70
C VAL A 115 11.27 -44.90 -45.51
N LYS A 116 11.63 -45.23 -44.27
CA LYS A 116 12.68 -46.24 -44.01
C LYS A 116 12.27 -47.63 -44.49
N ALA A 117 11.00 -48.00 -44.32
CA ALA A 117 10.47 -49.28 -44.80
C ALA A 117 10.44 -49.36 -46.34
N SER A 118 10.20 -48.25 -47.05
CA SER A 118 10.20 -48.25 -48.52
C SER A 118 11.59 -48.33 -49.15
N HIS A 119 12.65 -47.99 -48.40
CA HIS A 119 14.04 -48.04 -48.87
C HIS A 119 14.76 -49.36 -48.49
N LYS A 120 14.05 -50.31 -47.87
CA LYS A 120 14.57 -51.61 -47.45
C LYS A 120 13.92 -52.72 -48.27
#